data_AF-A0A7S4MPK7-F1
#
_entry.id   AF-A0A7S4MPK7-F1
#
_cell.length_a   1.000
_cell.length_b   1.000
_cell.length_c   1.000
_cell.angle_alpha   90.00
_cell.angle_beta   90.00
_cell.angle_gamma   90.00
#
_symmetry.space_group_name_H-M   'P 1'
#
loop_
_entity.id
_entity.type
_entity.pdbx_description
1 polymer ?
#
loop_
_entity_poly.entity_id
_entity_poly.type
_entity_poly.pdbx_seq_one_letter_code
_entity_poly.pdbx_strand_id
1 'polypeptide(L)'
;QDCKETFQIKQDEDWYRVSIEQIIRAGGSTLIRKFNSLCDILSIAYPDKQWDKKKFQSRAKRAAQRWMFLQVQKAFPDCEVVEEYLHEELSRKSGQAIELDVFIPARQIAFEYQGEHHYQDSPALAGTIELHQERDHEKIELCRGHGITLITVPYW
;
A
#
# COMPACT_ATOMS: atom_id res chain seq x y z
N GLN A 1 6.10 -17.19 20.29
CA GLN A 1 5.07 -16.42 19.57
C GLN A 1 5.38 -16.56 18.10
N ASP A 2 4.43 -17.01 17.29
CA ASP A 2 4.66 -17.23 15.86
C ASP A 2 4.83 -15.86 15.16
N CYS A 3 5.87 -15.72 14.34
CA CYS A 3 6.10 -14.51 13.55
C CYS A 3 4.91 -14.22 12.62
N LYS A 4 4.23 -15.27 12.11
CA LYS A 4 3.07 -15.11 11.24
C LYS A 4 1.88 -14.46 11.96
N GLU A 5 1.62 -14.86 13.21
CA GLU A 5 0.56 -14.26 14.03
C GLU A 5 0.87 -12.79 14.33
N THR A 6 2.11 -12.48 14.70
CA THR A 6 2.56 -11.12 15.02
C THR A 6 2.34 -10.14 13.86
N PHE A 7 2.63 -10.57 12.63
CA PHE A 7 2.50 -9.74 11.43
C PHE A 7 1.19 -9.97 10.65
N GLN A 8 0.27 -10.78 11.18
CA GLN A 8 -1.01 -11.14 10.54
C GLN A 8 -0.84 -11.73 9.12
N ILE A 9 0.18 -12.59 8.94
CA ILE A 9 0.46 -13.27 7.67
C ILE A 9 -0.52 -14.43 7.48
N LYS A 10 -1.42 -14.30 6.50
CA LYS A 10 -2.36 -15.34 6.08
C LYS A 10 -1.88 -16.07 4.83
N GLN A 11 -1.16 -15.36 3.96
CA GLN A 11 -0.57 -15.89 2.73
C GLN A 11 0.84 -15.31 2.52
N ASP A 12 1.63 -15.93 1.64
CA ASP A 12 3.04 -15.55 1.46
C ASP A 12 3.20 -14.11 0.96
N GLU A 13 2.23 -13.61 0.19
CA GLU A 13 2.21 -12.25 -0.33
C GLU A 13 2.14 -11.18 0.77
N ASP A 14 1.61 -11.51 1.95
CA ASP A 14 1.50 -10.58 3.07
C ASP A 14 2.89 -10.18 3.59
N TRP A 15 3.93 -11.00 3.38
CA TRP A 15 5.30 -10.66 3.74
C TRP A 15 5.81 -9.40 3.01
N TYR A 16 5.30 -9.11 1.80
CA TYR A 16 5.64 -7.89 1.08
C TYR A 16 5.08 -6.62 1.72
N ARG A 17 4.12 -6.76 2.65
CA ARG A 17 3.50 -5.66 3.40
C ARG A 17 4.16 -5.43 4.77
N VAL A 18 5.15 -6.25 5.17
CA VAL A 18 5.86 -6.08 6.45
C VAL A 18 7.03 -5.11 6.31
N SER A 19 7.04 -4.06 7.13
CA SER A 19 8.13 -3.08 7.15
C SER A 19 9.32 -3.55 7.99
N ILE A 20 10.50 -2.97 7.71
CA ILE A 20 11.71 -3.19 8.55
C ILE A 20 11.47 -2.72 9.98
N GLU A 21 10.78 -1.61 10.15
CA GLU A 21 10.43 -1.04 11.46
C GLU A 21 9.63 -2.06 12.29
N GLN A 22 8.64 -2.74 11.69
CA GLN A 22 7.86 -3.78 12.37
C GLN A 22 8.75 -4.95 12.79
N ILE A 23 9.69 -5.37 11.94
CA ILE A 23 10.64 -6.46 12.26
C ILE A 23 11.58 -6.06 13.39
N ILE A 24 12.10 -4.83 13.38
CA ILE A 24 12.97 -4.28 14.43
C ILE A 24 12.21 -4.23 15.77
N ARG A 25 10.97 -3.72 15.77
CA ARG A 25 10.11 -3.66 16.98
C ARG A 25 9.78 -5.04 17.54
N ALA A 26 9.73 -6.07 16.69
CA ALA A 26 9.55 -7.46 17.09
C ALA A 26 10.87 -8.14 17.57
N GLY A 27 11.97 -7.40 17.69
CA GLY A 27 13.27 -7.93 18.15
C GLY A 27 14.18 -8.45 17.03
N GLY A 28 13.80 -8.25 15.76
CA GLY A 28 14.54 -8.69 14.57
C GLY A 28 15.77 -7.84 14.22
N SER A 29 16.16 -6.87 15.04
CA SER A 29 17.26 -5.93 14.74
C SER A 29 18.58 -6.60 14.37
N THR A 30 18.95 -7.67 15.08
CA THR A 30 20.17 -8.45 14.79
C THR A 30 20.08 -9.16 13.44
N LEU A 31 18.88 -9.62 13.06
CA LEU A 31 18.63 -10.31 11.81
C LEU A 31 18.73 -9.35 10.62
N ILE A 32 18.12 -8.16 10.74
CA ILE A 32 18.23 -7.10 9.74
C ILE A 32 19.68 -6.68 9.54
N ARG A 33 20.46 -6.48 10.62
CA ARG A 33 21.89 -6.12 10.51
C ARG A 33 22.73 -7.19 9.83
N LYS A 34 22.38 -8.48 10.00
CA LYS A 34 23.13 -9.60 9.42
C LYS A 34 22.84 -9.80 7.94
N PHE A 35 21.59 -9.64 7.52
CA PHE A 35 21.15 -9.99 6.17
C PHE A 35 20.80 -8.78 5.30
N ASN A 36 20.72 -7.57 5.86
CA ASN A 36 20.42 -6.28 5.19
C ASN A 36 19.13 -6.24 4.34
N SER A 37 18.35 -7.32 4.31
CA SER A 37 17.18 -7.46 3.45
C SER A 37 16.20 -8.48 4.04
N LEU A 38 14.92 -8.10 4.08
CA LEU A 38 13.84 -9.04 4.43
C LEU A 38 13.73 -10.16 3.38
N CYS A 39 13.99 -9.86 2.10
CA CYS A 39 13.98 -10.87 1.05
C CYS A 39 15.02 -11.97 1.35
N ASP A 40 16.22 -11.59 1.80
CA ASP A 40 17.28 -12.57 2.07
C ASP A 40 16.95 -13.40 3.31
N ILE A 41 16.32 -12.79 4.31
CA ILE A 41 15.81 -13.50 5.50
C ILE A 41 14.74 -14.53 5.12
N LEU A 42 13.77 -14.13 4.28
CA LEU A 42 12.67 -15.01 3.87
C LEU A 42 13.14 -16.11 2.93
N SER A 43 14.11 -15.85 2.06
CA SER A 43 14.73 -16.88 1.22
C SER A 43 15.44 -17.96 2.03
N ILE A 44 15.92 -17.65 3.23
CA ILE A 44 16.50 -18.65 4.15
C ILE A 44 15.40 -19.40 4.91
N ALA A 45 14.39 -18.68 5.41
CA ALA A 45 13.31 -19.27 6.20
C ALA A 45 12.34 -20.11 5.35
N TYR A 46 12.16 -19.74 4.09
CA TYR A 46 11.25 -20.36 3.12
C TYR A 46 11.97 -20.54 1.77
N PRO A 47 12.93 -21.49 1.68
CA PRO A 47 13.79 -21.65 0.51
C PRO A 47 13.05 -22.14 -0.73
N ASP A 48 11.92 -22.83 -0.57
CA ASP A 48 11.10 -23.34 -1.68
C ASP A 48 10.26 -22.24 -2.35
N LYS A 49 10.29 -21.01 -1.82
CA LYS A 49 9.48 -19.88 -2.31
C LYS A 49 10.30 -18.96 -3.20
N GLN A 50 9.71 -18.54 -4.31
CA GLN A 50 10.32 -17.59 -5.24
C GLN A 50 9.95 -16.15 -4.86
N TRP A 51 10.80 -15.53 -4.03
CA TRP A 51 10.61 -14.16 -3.58
C TRP A 51 11.01 -13.13 -4.64
N ASP A 52 10.05 -12.32 -5.10
CA ASP A 52 10.31 -11.17 -5.98
C ASP A 52 10.93 -9.98 -5.22
N LYS A 53 12.22 -9.73 -5.46
CA LYS A 53 12.97 -8.60 -4.87
C LYS A 53 12.37 -7.23 -5.16
N LYS A 54 11.75 -7.04 -6.32
CA LYS A 54 11.17 -5.73 -6.71
C LYS A 54 9.97 -5.37 -5.85
N LYS A 55 9.16 -6.36 -5.47
CA LYS A 55 8.01 -6.16 -4.56
C LYS A 55 8.43 -5.71 -3.15
N PHE A 56 9.70 -5.89 -2.76
CA PHE A 56 10.24 -5.39 -1.49
C PHE A 56 10.79 -3.95 -1.56
N GLN A 57 10.74 -3.27 -2.71
CA GLN A 57 11.16 -1.87 -2.83
C GLN A 57 10.11 -0.90 -2.28
N SER A 58 8.82 -1.24 -2.39
CA SER A 58 7.68 -0.40 -1.98
C SER A 58 7.08 -0.77 -0.62
N ARG A 59 7.83 -1.48 0.24
CA ARG A 59 7.35 -2.04 1.53
C ARG A 59 6.78 -1.01 2.47
N ALA A 60 7.44 0.14 2.62
CA ALA A 60 6.99 1.18 3.55
C ALA A 60 5.60 1.69 3.15
N LYS A 61 5.40 1.98 1.86
CA LYS A 61 4.11 2.35 1.30
C LYS A 61 3.06 1.24 1.53
N ARG A 62 3.38 -0.01 1.20
CA ARG A 62 2.46 -1.15 1.38
C ARG A 62 2.09 -1.41 2.84
N ALA A 63 3.05 -1.29 3.74
CA ALA A 63 2.82 -1.41 5.18
C ALA A 63 1.90 -0.31 5.69
N ALA A 64 2.08 0.93 5.22
CA ALA A 64 1.24 2.06 5.59
C ALA A 64 -0.18 1.94 5.01
N GLN A 65 -0.33 1.56 3.73
CA GLN A 65 -1.62 1.22 3.12
C GLN A 65 -2.35 0.13 3.92
N ARG A 66 -1.63 -0.93 4.30
CA ARG A 66 -2.19 -2.01 5.12
C ARG A 66 -2.60 -1.52 6.51
N TRP A 67 -1.79 -0.68 7.14
CA TRP A 67 -2.14 -0.09 8.43
C TRP A 67 -3.39 0.79 8.33
N MET A 68 -3.49 1.61 7.30
CA MET A 68 -4.65 2.45 7.00
C MET A 68 -5.90 1.58 6.81
N PHE A 69 -5.84 0.54 5.99
CA PHE A 69 -6.92 -0.44 5.84
C PHE A 69 -7.41 -0.97 7.19
N LEU A 70 -6.49 -1.42 8.05
CA LEU A 70 -6.83 -1.95 9.37
C LEU A 70 -7.47 -0.89 10.29
N GLN A 71 -7.06 0.38 10.20
CA GLN A 71 -7.70 1.46 10.96
C GLN A 71 -9.11 1.76 10.43
N VAL A 72 -9.27 1.81 9.11
CA VAL A 72 -10.57 2.03 8.47
C VAL A 72 -11.54 0.91 8.84
N GLN A 73 -11.11 -0.36 8.78
CA GLN A 73 -11.92 -1.50 9.19
C GLN A 73 -12.36 -1.42 10.65
N LYS A 74 -11.48 -0.95 11.55
CA LYS A 74 -11.84 -0.73 12.97
C LYS A 74 -12.81 0.44 13.16
N ALA A 75 -12.68 1.50 12.37
CA ALA A 75 -13.55 2.67 12.44
C ALA A 75 -14.95 2.41 11.86
N PHE A 76 -15.06 1.47 10.92
CA PHE A 76 -16.31 1.09 10.25
C PHE A 76 -16.60 -0.41 10.42
N PRO A 77 -16.84 -0.90 11.65
CA PRO A 77 -16.98 -2.33 11.92
C PRO A 77 -18.19 -2.97 11.24
N ASP A 78 -19.23 -2.18 10.96
CA ASP A 78 -20.48 -2.64 10.34
C ASP A 78 -20.48 -2.46 8.81
N CYS A 79 -19.36 -2.07 8.21
CA CYS A 79 -19.24 -1.88 6.77
C CYS A 79 -18.23 -2.85 6.17
N GLU A 80 -18.50 -3.26 4.94
CA GLU A 80 -17.49 -3.92 4.12
C GLU A 80 -16.41 -2.90 3.75
N VAL A 81 -15.16 -3.23 4.08
CA VAL A 81 -13.97 -2.45 3.75
C VAL A 81 -13.10 -3.32 2.86
N VAL A 82 -12.77 -2.82 1.67
CA VAL A 82 -12.01 -3.54 0.65
C VAL A 82 -10.69 -2.81 0.40
N GLU A 83 -9.58 -3.54 0.26
CA GLU A 83 -8.27 -3.02 -0.15
C GLU A 83 -8.01 -3.29 -1.63
N GLU A 84 -7.19 -2.44 -2.29
CA GLU A 84 -6.78 -2.61 -3.69
C GLU A 84 -7.99 -2.77 -4.65
N TYR A 85 -9.04 -1.97 -4.43
CA TYR A 85 -10.32 -2.10 -5.13
C TYR A 85 -10.27 -1.50 -6.54
N LEU A 86 -10.36 -2.35 -7.57
CA LEU A 86 -10.45 -1.92 -8.96
C LEU A 86 -11.89 -1.52 -9.30
N HIS A 87 -12.15 -0.24 -9.51
CA HIS A 87 -13.48 0.26 -9.84
C HIS A 87 -13.69 0.28 -11.36
N GLU A 88 -14.38 -0.73 -11.88
CA GLU A 88 -14.55 -0.93 -13.33
C GLU A 88 -15.25 0.24 -14.03
N GLU A 89 -16.23 0.87 -13.37
CA GLU A 89 -16.95 2.02 -13.94
C GLU A 89 -16.12 3.32 -13.92
N LEU A 90 -15.10 3.42 -13.05
CA LEU A 90 -14.19 4.57 -13.02
C LEU A 90 -13.01 4.28 -13.95
N SER A 91 -13.21 4.56 -15.23
CA SER A 91 -12.16 4.42 -16.24
C SER A 91 -11.49 5.76 -16.54
N ARG A 92 -10.16 5.76 -16.61
CA ARG A 92 -9.36 6.88 -17.12
C ARG A 92 -9.68 7.14 -18.59
N LYS A 93 -9.22 8.27 -19.12
CA LYS A 93 -9.30 8.58 -20.57
C LYS A 93 -8.66 7.50 -21.45
N SER A 94 -7.66 6.79 -20.94
CA SER A 94 -6.99 5.67 -21.61
C SER A 94 -7.82 4.37 -21.65
N GLY A 95 -8.96 4.32 -20.96
CA GLY A 95 -9.78 3.11 -20.78
C GLY A 95 -9.33 2.21 -19.64
N GLN A 96 -8.28 2.58 -18.89
CA GLN A 96 -7.84 1.81 -17.73
C GLN A 96 -8.71 2.13 -16.51
N ALA A 97 -9.29 1.10 -15.90
CA ALA A 97 -9.99 1.21 -14.62
C ALA A 97 -9.08 1.72 -13.50
N ILE A 98 -9.66 2.43 -12.55
CA ILE A 98 -8.93 3.01 -11.42
C ILE A 98 -8.98 2.09 -10.22
N GLU A 99 -7.81 1.83 -9.64
CA GLU A 99 -7.66 1.16 -8.36
C GLU A 99 -7.72 2.17 -7.21
N LEU A 100 -8.48 1.84 -6.17
CA LEU A 100 -8.59 2.59 -4.91
C LEU A 100 -7.88 1.81 -3.80
N ASP A 101 -7.00 2.46 -3.03
CA ASP A 101 -6.21 1.76 -2.00
C ASP A 101 -7.10 1.09 -0.94
N VAL A 102 -8.12 1.82 -0.45
CA VAL A 102 -9.15 1.31 0.46
C VAL A 102 -10.50 1.91 0.07
N PHE A 103 -11.54 1.07 -0.05
CA PHE A 103 -12.88 1.50 -0.42
C PHE A 103 -13.96 0.95 0.52
N ILE A 104 -14.95 1.78 0.83
CA ILE A 104 -16.16 1.42 1.57
C ILE A 104 -17.37 1.59 0.63
N PRO A 105 -17.78 0.53 -0.10
CA PRO A 105 -18.81 0.64 -1.14
C PRO A 105 -20.13 1.21 -0.61
N ALA A 106 -20.59 0.73 0.55
CA ALA A 106 -21.86 1.16 1.15
C ALA A 106 -21.90 2.66 1.51
N ARG A 107 -20.73 3.31 1.65
CA ARG A 107 -20.64 4.74 1.98
C ARG A 107 -20.15 5.59 0.82
N GLN A 108 -19.71 4.98 -0.29
CA GLN A 108 -19.03 5.67 -1.39
C GLN A 108 -17.84 6.50 -0.88
N ILE A 109 -17.03 5.93 0.02
CA ILE A 109 -15.83 6.59 0.56
C ILE A 109 -14.60 5.76 0.17
N ALA A 110 -13.60 6.42 -0.39
CA ALA A 110 -12.32 5.85 -0.71
C ALA A 110 -11.19 6.55 0.06
N PHE A 111 -10.15 5.83 0.43
CA PHE A 111 -8.95 6.36 1.04
C PHE A 111 -7.74 6.03 0.17
N GLU A 112 -6.82 6.99 0.02
CA GLU A 112 -5.59 6.86 -0.76
C GLU A 112 -4.38 7.23 0.07
N TYR A 113 -3.37 6.36 0.13
CA TYR A 113 -2.14 6.66 0.84
C TYR A 113 -1.10 7.26 -0.10
N GLN A 114 -0.74 8.52 0.15
CA GLN A 114 0.32 9.20 -0.60
C GLN A 114 1.68 8.81 -0.03
N GLY A 115 2.53 8.18 -0.85
CA GLY A 115 3.89 7.79 -0.46
C GLY A 115 4.89 8.95 -0.47
N GLU A 116 6.06 8.73 0.14
CA GLU A 116 7.17 9.70 0.30
C GLU A 116 7.67 10.32 -1.02
N HIS A 117 7.44 9.69 -2.17
CA HIS A 117 7.84 10.22 -3.48
C HIS A 117 7.13 11.52 -3.90
N HIS A 118 6.05 11.94 -3.23
CA HIS A 118 5.50 13.29 -3.39
C HIS A 118 6.33 14.38 -2.70
N TYR A 119 7.26 14.01 -1.81
CA TYR A 119 8.05 14.93 -0.98
C TYR A 119 9.53 15.01 -1.35
N GLN A 120 10.05 14.09 -2.16
CA GLN A 120 11.45 14.13 -2.61
C GLN A 120 11.56 14.75 -4.01
N ASP A 121 11.84 16.06 -4.03
CA ASP A 121 12.24 16.82 -5.21
C ASP A 121 13.52 16.22 -5.81
N SER A 122 13.38 15.31 -6.77
CA SER A 122 14.49 14.91 -7.64
C SER A 122 14.36 15.66 -8.97
N PRO A 123 15.26 16.61 -9.28
CA PRO A 123 15.20 17.44 -10.50
C PRO A 123 15.19 16.65 -11.82
N ALA A 124 15.52 15.36 -11.81
CA ALA A 124 15.47 14.49 -12.98
C ALA A 124 14.05 14.04 -13.38
N LEU A 125 13.01 14.37 -12.59
CA LEU A 125 11.64 13.86 -12.73
C LEU A 125 10.58 14.92 -13.05
N ALA A 126 10.91 16.14 -13.47
CA ALA A 126 9.92 17.20 -13.73
C ALA A 126 8.72 16.74 -14.58
N GLY A 127 8.96 16.03 -15.70
CA GLY A 127 7.88 15.47 -16.53
C GLY A 127 7.13 14.29 -15.90
N THR A 128 7.73 13.60 -14.92
CA THR A 128 7.05 12.54 -14.16
C THR A 128 6.17 13.12 -13.06
N ILE A 129 6.57 14.24 -12.45
CA ILE A 129 5.78 14.97 -11.44
C ILE A 129 4.49 15.51 -12.08
N GLU A 130 4.58 16.16 -13.24
CA GLU A 130 3.40 16.66 -13.98
C GLU A 130 2.44 15.52 -14.34
N LEU A 131 2.97 14.41 -14.87
CA LEU A 131 2.16 13.23 -15.17
C LEU A 131 1.50 12.63 -13.92
N HIS A 132 2.16 12.64 -12.75
CA HIS A 132 1.56 12.19 -11.51
C HIS A 132 0.45 13.13 -11.03
N GLN A 133 0.68 14.45 -11.09
CA GLN A 133 -0.32 15.46 -10.74
C GLN A 133 -1.57 15.37 -11.63
N GLU A 134 -1.40 15.20 -12.94
CA GLU A 134 -2.51 15.01 -13.88
C GLU A 134 -3.31 13.74 -13.55
N ARG A 135 -2.64 12.64 -13.23
CA ARG A 135 -3.29 11.37 -12.87
C ARG A 135 -4.02 11.45 -11.53
N ASP A 136 -3.50 12.20 -10.57
CA ASP A 136 -4.14 12.42 -9.28
C ASP A 136 -5.38 13.32 -9.43
N HIS A 137 -5.27 14.39 -10.22
CA HIS A 137 -6.40 15.25 -10.56
C HIS A 137 -7.50 14.48 -11.29
N GLU A 138 -7.14 13.68 -12.31
CA GLU A 138 -8.08 12.80 -13.02
C GLU A 138 -8.80 11.85 -12.06
N LYS A 139 -8.07 11.24 -11.12
CA LYS A 139 -8.64 10.33 -10.12
C LYS A 139 -9.65 11.03 -9.21
N ILE A 140 -9.33 12.24 -8.75
CA ILE A 140 -10.22 13.05 -7.91
C ILE A 140 -11.52 13.36 -8.65
N GLU A 141 -11.42 13.85 -9.89
CA GLU A 141 -12.59 14.22 -10.69
C GLU A 141 -13.47 13.01 -11.04
N LEU A 142 -12.86 11.86 -11.35
CA LEU A 142 -13.60 10.62 -11.60
C LEU A 142 -14.35 10.13 -10.35
N CYS A 143 -13.70 10.16 -9.18
CA CYS A 143 -14.36 9.82 -7.91
C CYS A 143 -15.54 10.77 -7.65
N ARG A 144 -15.30 12.08 -7.78
CA ARG A 144 -16.33 13.11 -7.58
C ARG A 144 -17.53 12.92 -8.52
N GLY A 145 -17.27 12.63 -9.80
CA GLY A 145 -18.31 12.40 -10.80
C GLY A 145 -19.20 11.18 -10.52
N HIS A 146 -18.69 10.20 -9.77
CA HIS A 146 -19.43 8.99 -9.38
C HIS A 146 -19.96 9.05 -7.93
N GLY A 147 -19.90 10.23 -7.28
CA GLY A 147 -20.37 10.40 -5.90
C GLY A 147 -19.46 9.75 -4.86
N ILE A 148 -18.22 9.40 -5.23
CA ILE A 148 -17.23 8.84 -4.32
C ILE A 148 -16.46 9.98 -3.64
N THR A 149 -16.49 9.99 -2.31
CA THR A 149 -15.65 10.87 -1.50
C THR A 149 -14.26 10.26 -1.39
N LEU A 150 -13.29 10.86 -2.06
CA LEU A 150 -11.88 10.44 -2.02
C LEU A 150 -11.13 11.20 -0.92
N ILE A 151 -10.60 10.47 0.07
CA ILE A 151 -9.82 11.01 1.19
C ILE A 151 -8.34 10.64 0.98
N THR A 152 -7.48 11.64 0.83
CA THR A 152 -6.03 11.43 0.74
C THR A 152 -5.40 11.46 2.13
N VAL A 153 -4.56 10.47 2.43
CA VAL A 153 -3.81 10.34 3.68
C VAL A 153 -2.33 10.59 3.38
N PRO A 154 -1.75 11.71 3.87
CA PRO A 154 -0.36 12.06 3.59
C PRO A 154 0.63 11.18 4.37
N TYR A 155 1.84 11.05 3.82
CA TYR A 155 3.02 10.56 4.55
C TYR A 155 3.50 11.63 5.55
N TRP A 156 3.78 11.26 6.80
CA TRP A 156 4.40 12.11 7.82
C TRP A 156 5.63 11.45 8.45
#